data_AF-A0A970VXL4-F1
#
_entry.id   AF-A0A970VXL4-F1
#
_cell.length_a   1.000
_cell.length_b   1.000
_cell.length_c   1.000
_cell.angle_alpha   90.00
_cell.angle_beta   90.00
_cell.angle_gamma   90.00
#
_symmetry.space_group_name_H-M   'P 1'
#
loop_
_entity.id
_entity.type
_entity.pdbx_description
1 polymer ?
#
loop_
_entity_poly.entity_id
_entity_poly.type
_entity_poly.pdbx_seq_one_letter_code
_entity_poly.pdbx_strand_id
1 'polypeptide(L)' 'MTGETGKRIPVYAALVKREKRDIESLPEEYIIPVAEYLAAEVEGTQTA' A
#
# COMPACT_ATOMS: atom_id res chain seq x y z
N MET A 1 -13.06 3.24 -18.34
CA MET A 1 -13.37 3.79 -17.01
C MET A 1 -13.20 2.67 -16.00
N THR A 2 -12.03 2.53 -15.39
CA THR A 2 -11.85 1.61 -14.24
C THR A 2 -11.22 2.41 -13.11
N GLY A 3 -12.04 3.26 -12.48
CA GLY A 3 -11.66 4.14 -11.38
C GLY A 3 -11.75 3.46 -10.01
N GLU A 4 -11.41 2.18 -9.90
CA GLU A 4 -11.51 1.41 -8.65
C GLU A 4 -10.15 1.07 -8.01
N THR A 5 -9.05 1.17 -8.77
CA THR A 5 -7.69 0.81 -8.31
C THR A 5 -7.18 1.74 -7.21
N GLY A 6 -7.53 3.04 -7.27
CA GLY A 6 -7.06 4.04 -6.31
C GLY A 6 -7.55 3.86 -4.87
N LYS A 7 -8.68 3.18 -4.64
CA LYS A 7 -9.23 2.96 -3.29
C LYS A 7 -8.64 1.74 -2.57
N ARG A 8 -7.98 0.83 -3.30
CA ARG A 8 -7.48 -0.43 -2.71
C ARG A 8 -6.06 -0.35 -2.18
N ILE A 9 -5.25 0.60 -2.67
CA ILE A 9 -3.87 0.82 -2.20
C ILE A 9 -3.81 1.01 -0.67
N PRO A 10 -4.54 1.95 -0.04
CA PRO A 10 -4.49 2.11 1.41
C PRO A 10 -5.02 0.88 2.18
N VAL A 11 -5.96 0.12 1.59
CA VAL A 11 -6.48 -1.12 2.19
C VAL A 11 -5.40 -2.18 2.22
N TYR A 12 -4.71 -2.41 1.08
CA TYR A 12 -3.63 -3.38 1.02
C TYR A 12 -2.43 -2.95 1.86
N ALA A 13 -2.07 -1.67 1.86
CA ALA A 13 -1.06 -1.13 2.76
C ALA A 13 -1.39 -1.40 4.23
N ALA A 14 -2.65 -1.20 4.64
CA ALA A 14 -3.09 -1.50 6.00
C ALA A 14 -3.06 -3.01 6.32
N LEU A 15 -3.32 -3.88 5.35
CA LEU A 15 -3.21 -5.33 5.52
C LEU A 15 -1.74 -5.76 5.69
N VAL A 16 -0.84 -5.20 4.89
CA VAL A 16 0.60 -5.45 4.97
C VAL A 16 1.18 -4.96 6.29
N LYS A 17 0.84 -3.73 6.69
CA LYS A 17 1.26 -3.12 7.97
C LYS A 17 0.79 -3.89 9.20
N ARG A 18 -0.30 -4.66 9.08
CA ARG A 18 -0.85 -5.52 10.14
C ARG A 18 -0.36 -6.97 10.04
N GLU A 19 0.62 -7.24 9.17
CA GLU A 19 1.16 -8.57 8.90
C GLU A 19 0.06 -9.59 8.55
N LYS A 20 -1.07 -9.11 7.99
CA LYS A 20 -2.18 -9.95 7.53
C LYS A 20 -1.95 -10.48 6.11
N ARG A 21 -1.05 -9.84 5.37
CA ARG A 21 -0.57 -10.24 4.04
C ARG A 21 0.85 -9.75 3.84
N ASP A 22 1.63 -10.51 3.09
CA ASP A 22 2.90 -10.03 2.54
C ASP A 22 2.67 -9.18 1.30
N ILE A 23 3.55 -8.21 1.09
CA ILE A 23 3.49 -7.32 -0.09
C ILE A 23 3.64 -8.11 -1.39
N GLU A 24 4.47 -9.15 -1.38
CA GLU A 24 4.72 -10.05 -2.52
C GLU A 24 3.54 -10.99 -2.80
N SER A 25 2.62 -11.14 -1.84
CA SER A 25 1.37 -11.91 -2.01
C SER A 25 0.20 -11.07 -2.54
N LEU A 26 0.44 -9.79 -2.84
CA LEU A 26 -0.53 -8.93 -3.51
C LEU A 26 -0.52 -9.17 -5.02
N PRO A 27 -1.61 -8.85 -5.74
CA PRO A 27 -1.60 -8.85 -7.20
C PRO A 27 -0.54 -7.87 -7.73
N GLU A 28 0.12 -8.19 -8.83
CA GLU A 28 1.24 -7.40 -9.40
C GLU A 28 0.89 -5.91 -9.59
N GLU A 29 -0.35 -5.59 -9.98
CA GLU A 29 -0.82 -4.21 -10.14
C GLU A 29 -0.79 -3.39 -8.84
N TYR A 30 -0.74 -4.05 -7.68
CA TYR A 30 -0.73 -3.42 -6.35
C TYR A 30 0.60 -3.49 -5.63
N ILE A 31 1.55 -4.36 -6.03
CA ILE A 31 2.82 -4.53 -5.31
C ILE A 31 3.60 -3.20 -5.27
N ILE A 32 3.85 -2.60 -6.43
CA ILE A 32 4.57 -1.34 -6.56
C ILE A 32 3.82 -0.17 -5.87
N PRO A 33 2.55 0.13 -6.18
CA PRO A 33 1.90 1.30 -5.59
C PRO A 33 1.67 1.16 -4.08
N VAL A 34 1.51 -0.05 -3.53
CA VAL A 34 1.44 -0.26 -2.08
C VAL A 34 2.81 -0.07 -1.44
N ALA A 35 3.88 -0.52 -2.07
CA ALA A 35 5.25 -0.30 -1.58
C ALA A 35 5.57 1.20 -1.53
N GLU A 36 5.26 1.94 -2.60
CA GLU A 36 5.48 3.39 -2.66
C GLU A 36 4.61 4.14 -1.63
N TYR A 37 3.34 3.74 -1.47
CA TYR A 37 2.47 4.31 -0.44
C TYR A 37 3.03 4.11 0.97
N LEU A 38 3.50 2.89 1.29
CA LEU A 38 4.08 2.58 2.59
C LEU A 38 5.37 3.36 2.85
N ALA A 39 6.23 3.49 1.84
CA ALA A 39 7.45 4.30 1.93
C ALA A 39 7.11 5.78 2.19
N ALA A 40 6.16 6.34 1.43
CA ALA A 40 5.72 7.73 1.60
C ALA A 40 5.06 8.00 2.97
N GLU A 41 4.33 7.04 3.55
CA GLU A 41 3.77 7.17 4.91
C GLU A 41 4.86 7.22 5.99
N VAL A 42 5.95 6.47 5.83
CA VAL A 42 7.08 6.50 6.77
C VAL A 42 7.79 7.84 6.71
N GLU A 43 7.99 8.40 5.51
CA GLU A 43 8.61 9.72 5.33
C GLU A 43 7.70 10.86 5.83
N GLY A 44 6.38 10.78 5.60
CA GLY A 44 5.42 11.79 6.07
C GLY A 44 5.19 11.80 7.59
N THR A 45 5.45 10.68 8.28
CA THR A 45 5.32 10.59 9.75
C THR A 45 6.59 10.98 10.50
N GLN A 46 7.69 11.26 9.80
CA GLN A 46 8.96 11.73 10.37
C GLN A 46 9.14 13.26 10.22
N THR A 47 8.07 14.02 10.48
CA THR A 47 8.17 15.47 10.72
C THR A 47 7.44 15.77 12.03
N ALA A 48 8.13 15.58 13.16
CA ALA A 48 7.71 16.00 14.49
C ALA A 48 8.92 16.58 15.23
#